data_AF-A0A852TE98-F1
#
_entry.id   AF-A0A852TE98-F1
#
_cell.length_a   1.000
_cell.length_b   1.000
_cell.length_c   1.000
_cell.angle_alpha   90.00
_cell.angle_beta   90.00
_cell.angle_gamma   90.00
#
_symmetry.space_group_name_H-M   'P 1'
#
loop_
_entity.id
_entity.type
_entity.pdbx_description
1 polymer ?
#
loop_
_entity_poly.entity_id
_entity_poly.type
_entity_poly.pdbx_seq_one_letter_code
_entity_poly.pdbx_strand_id
1 'polypeptide(L)'
;MYFNLEVHICIEGTRMLSKGRFATRKKSEIPLVAYQIVRDIKRETGYRTTLIEKVIVNGTEDITDEVKKIECMPIPPLDNIFW
;
A
#
# COMPACT_ATOMS: atom_id res chain seq x y z
N MET A 1 8.48 8.00 -13.74
CA MET A 1 9.12 6.67 -13.69
C MET A 1 8.02 5.62 -13.59
N TYR A 2 8.11 4.56 -14.38
CA TYR A 2 7.19 3.43 -14.26
C TYR A 2 7.82 2.33 -13.41
N PHE A 3 7.01 1.69 -12.57
CA PHE A 3 7.43 0.54 -11.77
C PHE A 3 6.29 -0.47 -11.68
N ASN A 4 6.65 -1.73 -11.53
CA ASN A 4 5.70 -2.78 -11.19
C ASN A 4 5.64 -2.90 -9.68
N LEU A 5 4.44 -3.00 -9.14
CA LEU A 5 4.22 -3.18 -7.72
C LEU A 5 3.40 -4.44 -7.50
N GLU A 6 3.83 -5.23 -6.52
CA GLU A 6 3.16 -6.45 -6.08
C GLU A 6 2.90 -6.32 -4.57
N VAL A 7 1.63 -6.30 -4.20
CA VAL A 7 1.16 -6.15 -2.83
C VAL A 7 0.46 -7.45 -2.43
N HIS A 8 1.07 -8.16 -1.49
CA HIS A 8 0.54 -9.36 -0.87
C HIS A 8 -0.09 -8.97 0.46
N ILE A 9 -1.39 -9.19 0.58
CA ILE A 9 -2.18 -8.90 1.78
C ILE A 9 -3.02 -10.10 2.15
N CYS A 10 -3.33 -10.22 3.44
CA CYS A 10 -4.23 -11.23 3.97
C CYS A 10 -5.42 -10.51 4.63
N ILE A 11 -6.63 -10.75 4.09
CA ILE A 11 -7.88 -10.18 4.58
C ILE A 11 -8.67 -11.32 5.22
N GLU A 12 -8.84 -11.30 6.54
CA GLU A 12 -9.60 -12.33 7.28
C GLU A 12 -9.17 -13.78 6.96
N GLY A 13 -7.87 -14.02 6.77
CA GLY A 13 -7.34 -15.33 6.42
C GLY A 13 -7.33 -15.66 4.92
N THR A 14 -7.93 -14.80 4.09
CA THR A 14 -7.87 -14.90 2.63
C THR A 14 -6.67 -14.12 2.10
N ARG A 15 -5.71 -14.84 1.50
CA ARG A 15 -4.57 -14.21 0.82
C ARG A 15 -5.01 -13.62 -0.51
N MET A 16 -4.64 -12.37 -0.73
CA MET A 16 -4.91 -11.62 -1.95
C MET A 16 -3.60 -11.01 -2.46
N LEU A 17 -3.42 -11.08 -3.78
CA LEU A 17 -2.32 -10.45 -4.49
C LEU A 17 -2.87 -9.33 -5.36
N SER A 18 -2.42 -8.11 -5.12
CA SER A 18 -2.65 -6.99 -6.03
C SER A 18 -1.36 -6.68 -6.76
N LYS A 19 -1.37 -6.83 -8.09
CA LYS A 19 -0.22 -6.53 -8.95
C LYS A 19 -0.62 -5.52 -10.00
N GLY A 20 0.21 -4.51 -10.20
CA GLY A 20 -0.04 -3.48 -11.19
C GLY A 20 1.22 -2.75 -11.63
N ARG A 21 1.10 -2.04 -12.76
CA ARG A 21 2.12 -1.12 -13.25
C ARG A 21 1.67 0.29 -12.91
N PHE A 22 2.50 1.00 -12.16
CA PHE A 22 2.21 2.34 -11.66
C PHE A 22 3.24 3.35 -12.16
N ALA A 23 2.87 4.62 -12.11
CA ALA A 23 3.73 5.74 -12.45
C ALA A 23 3.93 6.63 -11.23
N THR A 24 5.18 7.01 -10.97
CA THR A 24 5.53 7.97 -9.92
C THR A 24 6.46 9.05 -10.47
N ARG A 25 6.46 10.23 -9.82
CA ARG A 25 7.42 11.31 -10.10
C ARG A 25 8.75 11.06 -9.39
N LYS A 26 8.74 10.46 -8.19
CA LYS A 26 9.95 10.23 -7.36
C LYS A 26 9.95 8.83 -6.75
N LYS A 27 11.13 8.20 -6.65
CA LYS A 27 11.27 6.86 -6.03
C LYS A 27 10.77 6.84 -4.57
N SER A 28 10.94 7.94 -3.83
CA SER A 28 10.45 8.09 -2.45
C SER A 28 8.94 8.06 -2.29
N GLU A 29 8.16 8.22 -3.36
CA GLU A 29 6.69 8.17 -3.33
C GLU A 29 6.17 6.74 -3.52
N ILE A 30 7.01 5.78 -3.89
CA ILE A 30 6.60 4.39 -4.15
C ILE A 30 5.92 3.76 -2.90
N PRO A 31 6.46 3.90 -1.68
CA PRO A 31 5.78 3.40 -0.48
C PRO A 31 4.42 4.04 -0.23
N LEU A 32 4.24 5.32 -0.55
CA LEU A 32 2.96 6.02 -0.45
C LEU A 32 1.93 5.47 -1.45
N VAL A 33 2.35 5.18 -2.67
CA VAL A 33 1.49 4.55 -3.69
C VAL A 33 1.05 3.16 -3.23
N ALA A 34 1.97 2.36 -2.69
CA ALA A 34 1.64 1.04 -2.15
C ALA A 34 0.67 1.13 -0.97
N TYR A 35 0.88 2.09 -0.06
CA TYR A 35 -0.04 2.35 1.04
C TYR A 35 -1.43 2.77 0.56
N GLN A 36 -1.53 3.63 -0.46
CA GLN A 36 -2.80 4.05 -1.03
C GLN A 36 -3.59 2.85 -1.58
N ILE A 37 -2.93 1.91 -2.26
CA ILE A 37 -3.57 0.68 -2.76
C ILE A 37 -4.10 -0.16 -1.60
N VAL A 38 -3.30 -0.37 -0.55
CA VAL A 38 -3.76 -1.09 0.65
C VAL A 38 -4.97 -0.40 1.29
N ARG A 39 -4.96 0.94 1.35
CA ARG A 39 -6.06 1.74 1.89
C ARG A 39 -7.32 1.61 1.04
N ASP A 40 -7.20 1.63 -0.28
CA ASP A 40 -8.32 1.46 -1.19
C ASP A 40 -8.92 0.05 -1.05
N ILE A 41 -8.08 -0.98 -0.98
CA ILE A 41 -8.53 -2.36 -0.73
C ILE A 41 -9.24 -2.48 0.64
N LYS A 42 -8.71 -1.85 1.69
CA LYS A 42 -9.40 -1.79 2.99
C LYS A 42 -10.75 -1.10 2.87
N ARG A 43 -10.84 0.01 2.15
CA ARG A 43 -12.10 0.75 1.94
C ARG A 43 -13.12 -0.11 1.19
N GLU A 44 -12.69 -0.81 0.14
CA GLU A 44 -13.54 -1.72 -0.65
C GLU A 44 -14.02 -2.93 0.14
N THR A 45 -13.16 -3.49 1.00
CA THR A 45 -13.49 -4.66 1.82
C THR A 45 -14.20 -4.31 3.13
N GLY A 46 -14.47 -3.03 3.40
CA GLY A 46 -15.19 -2.59 4.59
C GLY A 46 -14.33 -2.54 5.87
N TYR A 47 -13.05 -2.18 5.74
CA TYR A 47 -12.07 -2.07 6.81
C TYR A 47 -11.89 -3.35 7.65
N ARG A 48 -12.08 -4.50 7.00
CA ARG A 48 -11.79 -5.81 7.60
C ARG A 48 -10.32 -5.90 8.00
N THR A 49 -10.03 -6.77 8.96
CA THR A 49 -8.67 -7.01 9.44
C THR A 49 -7.78 -7.44 8.27
N THR A 50 -6.93 -6.52 7.83
CA THR A 50 -6.05 -6.68 6.68
C THR A 50 -4.60 -6.64 7.17
N LEU A 51 -3.85 -7.70 6.90
CA LEU A 51 -2.44 -7.82 7.24
C LEU A 51 -1.61 -7.66 5.97
N ILE A 52 -0.64 -6.74 6.00
CA ILE A 52 0.35 -6.59 4.92
C ILE A 52 1.41 -7.67 5.10
N GLU A 53 1.37 -8.69 4.23
CA GLU A 53 2.34 -9.78 4.23
C GLU A 53 3.64 -9.36 3.55
N LYS A 54 3.55 -8.81 2.32
CA LYS A 54 4.72 -8.45 1.52
C LYS A 54 4.42 -7.39 0.47
N VAL A 55 5.37 -6.49 0.21
CA VAL A 55 5.28 -5.49 -0.87
C VAL A 55 6.57 -5.48 -1.68
N ILE A 56 6.48 -5.87 -2.95
CA ILE A 56 7.63 -5.98 -3.86
C ILE A 56 7.52 -4.96 -4.99
N VAL A 57 8.59 -4.21 -5.21
CA VAL A 57 8.77 -3.25 -6.30
C VAL A 57 9.69 -3.84 -7.35
N ASN A 58 9.25 -3.81 -8.60
CA ASN A 58 9.94 -4.33 -9.78
C ASN A 58 10.41 -5.79 -9.66
N GLY A 59 9.79 -6.58 -8.77
CA GLY A 59 10.16 -7.98 -8.51
C GLY A 59 11.43 -8.17 -7.67
N THR A 60 12.08 -7.09 -7.23
CA THR A 60 13.41 -7.15 -6.59
C THR A 60 13.48 -6.45 -5.25
N GLU A 61 12.87 -5.27 -5.12
CA GLU A 61 12.96 -4.45 -3.91
C GLU A 61 11.78 -4.73 -2.99
N ASP A 62 12.03 -5.22 -1.79
CA ASP A 62 11.01 -5.39 -0.75
C ASP A 62 10.90 -4.11 0.08
N ILE A 63 9.72 -3.49 0.09
CA ILE A 63 9.45 -2.23 0.81
C ILE A 63 8.42 -2.40 1.93
N THR A 64 8.18 -3.65 2.36
CA THR A 64 7.11 -3.98 3.32
C THR A 64 7.21 -3.15 4.60
N ASP A 65 8.41 -2.99 5.15
CA ASP A 65 8.63 -2.22 6.38
C ASP A 65 8.35 -0.72 6.20
N GLU A 66 8.63 -0.17 5.02
CA GLU A 66 8.35 1.23 4.71
C GLU A 66 6.84 1.49 4.66
N VAL A 67 6.09 0.58 4.04
CA VAL A 67 4.62 0.67 3.96
C VAL A 67 3.98 0.51 5.36
N LYS A 68 4.48 -0.42 6.18
CA LYS A 68 4.03 -0.60 7.57
C LYS A 68 4.31 0.64 8.44
N LYS A 69 5.46 1.30 8.24
CA LYS A 69 5.76 2.56 8.92
C LYS A 69 4.75 3.66 8.58
N ILE A 70 4.30 3.74 7.33
CA ILE A 70 3.27 4.69 6.90
C ILE A 70 1.91 4.35 7.51
N GLU A 71 1.56 3.06 7.58
CA GLU A 71 0.33 2.59 8.23
C GLU A 71 0.29 2.90 9.73
N CYS A 72 1.42 2.78 10.42
CA CYS A 72 1.55 3.13 11.83
C CYS A 72 1.52 4.64 12.10
N MET A 73 1.57 5.49 11.06
CA MET A 73 1.37 6.92 11.28
C MET A 73 -0.11 7.17 11.62
N PRO A 74 -0.41 7.89 12.72
CA PRO A 74 -1.78 8.26 13.03
C PRO A 74 -2.35 9.02 11.84
N ILE A 75 -3.56 8.64 11.40
CA ILE A 75 -4.29 9.37 10.36
C ILE A 75 -4.41 10.82 10.87
N PRO A 76 -3.79 11.80 10.21
CA PRO A 76 -3.98 13.19 10.60
C PRO A 76 -5.49 13.49 10.51
N PRO A 77 -6.08 14.20 11.49
CA PRO A 77 -7.50 14.45 11.53
C PRO A 77 -7.99 15.05 10.20
N LEU A 78 -9.20 14.64 9.80
CA LEU A 78 -9.83 14.90 8.50
C LEU A 78 -9.95 16.38 8.11
N ASP A 79 -9.71 17.31 9.02
CA ASP A 79 -9.83 18.76 8.81
C ASP A 79 -8.79 19.36 7.84
N ASN A 80 -7.87 18.57 7.29
CA ASN A 80 -6.80 19.07 6.41
C ASN A 80 -6.67 18.39 5.04
N ILE A 81 -7.69 17.67 4.56
CA ILE A 81 -7.64 17.02 3.23
C ILE A 81 -8.48 17.81 2.22
N PHE A 82 -7.95 18.95 1.77
CA PHE A 82 -8.27 19.56 0.47
C PHE A 82 -7.01 19.54 -0.39
N TRP A 83 -6.83 18.50 -1.21
CA TRP A 83 -5.87 18.48 -2.33
C TRP A 83 -6.45 17.69 -3.48
#